data_AF-A0AAV2W0F0-F1
#
_entry.id   AF-A0AAV2W0F0-F1
#
_cell.length_a   1.000
_cell.length_b   1.000
_cell.length_c   1.000
_cell.angle_alpha   90.00
_cell.angle_beta   90.00
_cell.angle_gamma   90.00
#
_symmetry.space_group_name_H-M   'P 1'
#
loop_
_entity.id
_entity.type
_entity.pdbx_description
1 polymer ?
#
loop_
_entity_poly.entity_id
_entity_poly.type
_entity_poly.pdbx_seq_one_letter_code
_entity_poly.pdbx_strand_id
1 'polypeptide(L)'
;MPARRAGMPLRVTRRRHAASRAASQAPRRRSSAKRLASTLHTAHTPNKGLLHPPPPPLALTPQSASDPNTPMDALWHIARTMPHLRKWVVVNRAADANLLEYLSQQGGPGVRQALELVLESLELQRSSMQRMRTS
;
A
#
# COMPACT_ATOMS: atom_id res chain seq x y z
N MET A 1 37.05 -27.65 -43.59
CA MET A 1 37.41 -26.62 -44.59
C MET A 1 36.70 -25.30 -44.22
N PRO A 2 37.37 -24.14 -44.36
CA PRO A 2 37.37 -23.07 -43.34
C PRO A 2 36.82 -21.71 -43.82
N ALA A 3 36.53 -20.80 -42.88
CA ALA A 3 36.71 -19.32 -42.98
C ALA A 3 36.14 -18.70 -41.68
N ARG A 4 36.86 -18.05 -40.75
CA ARG A 4 37.98 -17.08 -40.77
C ARG A 4 37.61 -15.72 -41.39
N ARG A 5 37.38 -14.71 -40.52
CA ARG A 5 37.62 -13.25 -40.68
C ARG A 5 37.12 -12.55 -39.40
N ALA A 6 37.94 -12.15 -38.43
CA ALA A 6 38.94 -11.07 -38.38
C ALA A 6 38.32 -9.65 -38.54
N GLY A 7 38.45 -8.81 -37.50
CA GLY A 7 38.14 -7.37 -37.57
C GLY A 7 37.95 -6.65 -36.22
N MET A 8 39.03 -6.44 -35.46
CA MET A 8 39.21 -5.32 -34.51
C MET A 8 40.18 -4.30 -35.17
N PRO A 9 40.49 -3.10 -34.63
CA PRO A 9 39.95 -2.32 -33.49
C PRO A 9 39.67 -0.84 -33.88
N LEU A 10 39.33 0.05 -32.93
CA LEU A 10 40.09 1.29 -32.62
C LEU A 10 39.34 2.21 -31.63
N ARG A 11 40.16 2.91 -30.84
CA ARG A 11 39.89 3.59 -29.58
C ARG A 11 40.32 5.04 -29.72
N VAL A 12 39.51 6.03 -29.37
CA VAL A 12 39.91 7.44 -29.17
C VAL A 12 38.96 8.05 -28.11
N THR A 13 39.38 8.25 -26.85
CA THR A 13 39.78 9.53 -26.17
C THR A 13 38.81 10.70 -26.39
N ARG A 14 38.49 11.63 -25.49
CA ARG A 14 39.21 12.21 -24.33
C ARG A 14 38.30 13.29 -23.69
N ARG A 15 38.61 13.60 -22.42
CA ARG A 15 38.66 14.94 -21.79
C ARG A 15 37.39 15.66 -21.28
N ARG A 16 37.50 15.95 -19.96
CA ARG A 16 36.84 16.96 -19.10
C ARG A 16 37.07 18.40 -19.56
N HIS A 17 36.20 19.34 -19.18
CA HIS A 17 36.42 20.74 -18.69
C HIS A 17 35.03 21.24 -18.21
N ALA A 18 34.71 21.70 -16.99
CA ALA A 18 35.25 22.71 -16.06
C ALA A 18 35.17 24.17 -16.56
N ALA A 19 34.22 24.96 -16.01
CA ALA A 19 34.28 26.40 -15.69
C ALA A 19 32.85 26.92 -15.36
N SER A 20 32.51 27.35 -14.14
CA SER A 20 32.82 28.65 -13.49
C SER A 20 32.04 29.85 -14.07
N ARG A 21 31.10 30.40 -13.28
CA ARG A 21 30.73 31.83 -13.17
C ARG A 21 29.64 31.98 -12.09
N ALA A 22 29.98 32.31 -10.85
CA ALA A 22 30.34 33.63 -10.33
C ALA A 22 29.15 34.63 -10.35
N ALA A 23 28.56 34.77 -9.16
CA ALA A 23 28.24 36.01 -8.46
C ALA A 23 27.39 37.09 -9.15
N SER A 24 26.27 37.41 -8.49
CA SER A 24 25.64 38.72 -8.23
C SER A 24 24.14 38.45 -8.09
N GLN A 25 23.42 38.70 -7.00
CA GLN A 25 23.27 40.00 -6.35
C GLN A 25 22.34 39.79 -5.13
N ALA A 26 22.73 40.28 -3.96
CA ALA A 26 21.85 40.51 -2.81
C ALA A 26 21.68 42.03 -2.61
N PRO A 27 20.97 42.52 -1.58
CA PRO A 27 19.53 42.48 -1.36
C PRO A 27 18.93 43.90 -1.41
N ARG A 28 17.62 44.05 -1.66
CA ARG A 28 16.93 45.35 -1.43
C ARG A 28 15.89 45.20 -0.34
N ARG A 29 16.28 45.58 0.88
CA ARG A 29 15.38 45.95 1.97
C ARG A 29 14.76 47.31 1.64
N ARG A 30 13.43 47.42 1.66
CA ARG A 30 12.77 48.66 2.12
C ARG A 30 11.57 48.30 2.96
N SER A 31 11.61 48.86 4.15
CA SER A 31 10.71 48.67 5.29
C SER A 31 9.52 49.63 5.19
N SER A 32 8.48 49.29 5.97
CA SER A 32 7.48 50.16 6.58
C SER A 32 6.28 50.57 5.70
N ALA A 33 5.03 50.58 6.15
CA ALA A 33 4.49 50.44 7.50
C ALA A 33 3.01 50.00 7.48
N LYS A 34 2.61 49.31 8.54
CA LYS A 34 1.33 49.41 9.30
C LYS A 34 0.07 49.83 8.56
N ARG A 35 -0.95 48.95 8.62
CA ARG A 35 -2.36 49.20 9.03
C ARG A 35 -3.18 47.97 8.60
N LEU A 36 -4.01 47.28 9.39
CA LEU A 36 -4.66 47.47 10.68
C LEU A 36 -4.95 46.08 11.25
N ALA A 37 -4.91 45.94 12.58
CA ALA A 37 -5.57 44.84 13.26
C ALA A 37 -7.08 44.96 13.03
N SER A 38 -7.72 43.86 12.64
CA SER A 38 -9.18 43.75 12.68
C SER A 38 -9.52 42.36 13.20
N THR A 39 -9.67 42.31 14.51
CA THR A 39 -10.41 41.28 15.24
C THR A 39 -11.79 41.17 14.61
N LEU A 40 -12.01 40.16 13.75
CA LEU A 40 -13.35 39.79 13.28
C LEU A 40 -13.67 38.35 13.69
N HIS A 41 -14.33 38.28 14.85
CA HIS A 41 -15.56 37.54 15.14
C HIS A 41 -15.79 36.20 14.42
N THR A 42 -16.13 35.21 15.25
CA THR A 42 -16.90 34.03 14.88
C THR A 42 -18.00 34.39 13.88
N ALA A 43 -17.87 33.95 12.64
CA ALA A 43 -18.91 34.02 11.64
C ALA A 43 -19.01 32.65 11.02
N HIS A 44 -19.97 31.89 11.52
CA HIS A 44 -20.50 30.69 10.86
C HIS A 44 -20.74 31.05 9.38
N THR A 45 -19.94 30.46 8.50
CA THR A 45 -20.26 30.48 7.07
C THR A 45 -21.36 29.44 6.85
N PRO A 46 -22.48 29.80 6.18
CA PRO A 46 -23.49 28.81 5.83
C PRO A 46 -22.85 27.83 4.85
N ASN A 47 -22.80 26.57 5.26
CA ASN A 47 -22.09 25.50 4.56
C ASN A 47 -22.72 25.30 3.18
N LYS A 48 -21.91 25.44 2.12
CA LYS A 48 -22.27 25.25 0.71
C LYS A 48 -22.39 23.75 0.38
N GLY A 49 -22.98 22.97 1.28
CA GLY A 49 -22.75 21.53 1.41
C GLY A 49 -23.82 20.61 0.82
N LEU A 50 -24.42 20.89 -0.34
CA LEU A 50 -25.55 20.08 -0.83
C LEU A 50 -25.51 19.58 -2.29
N LEU A 51 -24.39 19.69 -3.03
CA LEU A 51 -24.36 19.22 -4.45
C LEU A 51 -23.26 18.20 -4.78
N HIS A 52 -22.61 17.64 -3.76
CA HIS A 52 -21.60 16.60 -3.96
C HIS A 52 -22.30 15.26 -3.80
N PRO A 53 -22.29 14.35 -4.79
CA PRO A 53 -22.77 13.00 -4.54
C PRO A 53 -21.96 12.41 -3.38
N PRO A 54 -22.59 11.54 -2.54
CA PRO A 54 -21.84 10.86 -1.50
C PRO A 54 -20.61 10.18 -2.13
N PRO A 55 -19.46 10.13 -1.43
CA PRO A 55 -18.30 9.42 -1.92
C PRO A 55 -18.72 8.01 -2.36
N PRO A 56 -18.18 7.51 -3.47
CA PRO A 56 -18.58 6.22 -4.02
C PRO A 56 -18.43 5.12 -2.95
N PRO A 57 -19.25 4.06 -3.02
CA PRO A 57 -19.13 2.94 -2.10
C PRO A 57 -17.69 2.48 -2.03
N LEU A 58 -17.18 2.29 -0.81
CA LEU A 58 -15.80 1.86 -0.60
C LEU A 58 -15.56 0.57 -1.37
N ALA A 59 -14.58 0.59 -2.28
CA ALA A 59 -14.22 -0.58 -3.04
C ALA A 59 -13.70 -1.67 -2.09
N LEU A 60 -14.15 -2.91 -2.28
CA LEU A 60 -13.61 -4.05 -1.55
C LEU A 60 -12.18 -4.31 -2.05
N THR A 61 -11.22 -4.30 -1.14
CA THR A 61 -9.78 -4.41 -1.42
C THR A 61 -9.15 -5.57 -0.64
N PRO A 62 -7.93 -6.00 -1.00
CA PRO A 62 -7.15 -6.93 -0.18
C PRO A 62 -6.99 -6.50 1.27
N GLN A 63 -6.82 -5.19 1.50
CA GLN A 63 -6.64 -4.63 2.83
C GLN A 63 -7.92 -4.75 3.65
N SER A 64 -9.08 -4.38 3.09
CA SER A 64 -10.36 -4.59 3.79
C SER A 64 -10.66 -6.07 3.99
N ALA A 65 -10.30 -6.95 3.06
CA ALA A 65 -10.51 -8.40 3.21
C ALA A 65 -9.67 -9.01 4.34
N SER A 66 -8.49 -8.45 4.62
CA SER A 66 -7.57 -8.94 5.67
C SER A 66 -7.72 -8.22 7.01
N ASP A 67 -8.44 -7.09 7.05
CA ASP A 67 -8.61 -6.26 8.25
C ASP A 67 -9.45 -7.00 9.31
N PRO A 68 -8.95 -7.19 10.55
CA PRO A 68 -9.68 -7.86 11.62
C PRO A 68 -10.96 -7.12 12.05
N ASN A 69 -11.14 -5.85 11.68
CA ASN A 69 -12.35 -5.09 11.99
C ASN A 69 -13.44 -5.21 10.91
N THR A 70 -13.17 -5.93 9.81
CA THR A 70 -14.16 -6.14 8.76
C THR A 70 -15.29 -7.02 9.27
N PRO A 71 -16.56 -6.59 9.14
CA PRO A 71 -17.69 -7.35 9.66
C PRO A 71 -17.85 -8.69 8.94
N MET A 72 -18.30 -9.71 9.68
CA MET A 72 -18.45 -11.07 9.18
C MET A 72 -19.32 -11.16 7.92
N ASP A 73 -20.41 -10.40 7.84
CA ASP A 73 -21.28 -10.35 6.66
C ASP A 73 -20.54 -9.86 5.41
N ALA A 74 -19.64 -8.89 5.56
CA ALA A 74 -18.81 -8.41 4.46
C ALA A 74 -17.79 -9.46 4.03
N LEU A 75 -17.22 -10.22 4.96
CA LEU A 75 -16.31 -11.33 4.64
C LEU A 75 -17.03 -12.43 3.85
N TRP A 76 -18.24 -12.81 4.25
CA TRP A 76 -19.07 -13.75 3.49
C TRP A 76 -19.45 -13.20 2.12
N HIS A 77 -19.75 -11.90 2.02
CA HIS A 77 -20.00 -11.25 0.74
C HIS A 77 -18.78 -11.36 -0.18
N ILE A 78 -17.59 -10.96 0.29
CA ILE A 78 -16.32 -11.08 -0.45
C ILE A 78 -16.09 -12.52 -0.90
N ALA A 79 -16.28 -13.49 -0.01
CA ALA A 79 -16.08 -14.91 -0.30
C ALA A 79 -16.99 -15.41 -1.43
N ARG A 80 -18.22 -14.91 -1.53
CA ARG A 80 -19.19 -15.30 -2.56
C ARG A 80 -18.99 -14.55 -3.87
N THR A 81 -18.69 -13.26 -3.83
CA THR A 81 -18.73 -12.38 -5.00
C THR A 81 -17.37 -12.06 -5.61
N MET A 82 -16.26 -12.25 -4.88
CA MET A 82 -14.92 -11.83 -5.32
C MET A 82 -13.87 -12.94 -5.16
N PRO A 83 -13.79 -13.90 -6.11
CA PRO A 83 -12.87 -15.03 -6.04
C PRO A 83 -11.38 -14.65 -5.87
N HIS A 84 -10.96 -13.54 -6.47
CA HIS A 84 -9.59 -13.04 -6.40
C HIS A 84 -9.21 -12.45 -5.02
N LEU A 85 -10.20 -12.11 -4.19
CA LEU A 85 -9.99 -11.61 -2.84
C LEU A 85 -10.02 -12.69 -1.76
N ARG A 86 -10.54 -13.89 -2.06
CA ARG A 86 -10.69 -14.98 -1.10
C ARG A 86 -9.42 -15.32 -0.33
N LYS A 87 -8.25 -15.31 -0.99
CA LYS A 87 -6.95 -15.57 -0.32
C LYS A 87 -6.61 -14.57 0.78
N TRP A 88 -7.13 -13.35 0.70
CA TRP A 88 -6.94 -12.30 1.70
C TRP A 88 -7.91 -12.48 2.88
N VAL A 89 -9.10 -13.04 2.64
CA VAL A 89 -10.03 -13.42 3.71
C VAL A 89 -9.45 -14.55 4.57
N VAL A 90 -8.68 -15.48 3.96
CA VAL A 90 -8.03 -16.58 4.69
C VAL A 90 -7.11 -16.08 5.81
N VAL A 91 -6.40 -14.96 5.60
CA VAL A 91 -5.48 -14.40 6.59
C VAL A 91 -6.17 -13.45 7.58
N ASN A 92 -7.49 -13.23 7.44
CA ASN A 92 -8.24 -12.38 8.34
C ASN A 92 -8.48 -13.07 9.68
N ARG A 93 -8.00 -12.47 10.78
CA ARG A 93 -8.11 -13.05 12.13
C ARG A 93 -9.55 -13.08 12.68
N ALA A 94 -10.47 -12.34 12.07
CA ALA A 94 -11.88 -12.37 12.42
C ALA A 94 -12.67 -13.46 11.65
N ALA A 95 -12.08 -14.09 10.63
CA ALA A 95 -12.74 -15.16 9.89
C ALA A 95 -12.95 -16.39 10.79
N ASP A 96 -14.17 -16.92 10.78
CA ASP A 96 -14.53 -18.09 11.56
C ASP A 96 -14.25 -19.40 10.79
N ALA A 97 -14.36 -20.52 11.50
CA ALA A 97 -14.10 -21.83 10.91
C ALA A 97 -15.03 -22.15 9.72
N ASN A 98 -16.31 -21.78 9.81
CA ASN A 98 -17.29 -22.03 8.74
C ASN A 98 -16.92 -21.29 7.45
N LEU A 99 -16.50 -20.03 7.57
CA LEU A 99 -16.06 -19.25 6.43
C LEU A 99 -14.78 -19.83 5.81
N LEU A 100 -13.79 -20.20 6.63
CA LEU A 100 -12.56 -20.80 6.15
C LEU A 100 -12.80 -22.17 5.48
N GLU A 101 -13.71 -22.98 6.01
CA GLU A 101 -14.13 -24.24 5.40
C GLU A 101 -14.78 -23.99 4.03
N TYR A 102 -15.74 -23.06 3.95
CA TYR A 102 -16.35 -22.66 2.68
C TYR A 102 -15.28 -22.22 1.67
N LEU A 103 -14.31 -21.40 2.08
CA LEU A 103 -13.22 -20.97 1.21
C LEU A 103 -12.34 -22.12 0.75
N SER A 104 -12.08 -23.12 1.61
CA SER A 104 -11.32 -24.31 1.24
C SER A 104 -12.02 -25.12 0.15
N GLN A 105 -13.36 -25.22 0.21
CA GLN A 105 -14.17 -25.95 -0.76
C GLN A 105 -14.32 -25.19 -2.08
N GLN A 106 -14.59 -23.88 -2.01
CA GLN A 106 -14.78 -23.05 -3.20
C GLN A 106 -13.47 -22.71 -3.90
N GLY A 107 -12.36 -22.73 -3.17
CA GLY A 107 -11.05 -22.32 -3.65
C GLY A 107 -11.01 -20.89 -4.19
N GLY A 108 -10.10 -20.66 -5.13
CA GLY A 108 -9.84 -19.36 -5.73
C GLY A 108 -8.34 -19.15 -5.93
N PRO A 109 -7.92 -18.14 -6.72
CA PRO A 109 -6.51 -17.87 -6.96
C PRO A 109 -5.75 -17.65 -5.64
N GLY A 110 -4.82 -18.56 -5.31
CA GLY A 110 -3.97 -18.45 -4.12
C GLY A 110 -4.60 -18.87 -2.78
N VAL A 111 -5.85 -19.37 -2.77
CA VAL A 111 -6.54 -19.72 -1.51
C VAL A 111 -5.87 -20.88 -0.81
N ARG A 112 -5.52 -21.95 -1.54
CA ARG A 112 -4.84 -23.12 -1.00
C ARG A 112 -3.50 -22.75 -0.35
N GLN A 113 -2.69 -21.97 -1.07
CA GLN A 113 -1.38 -21.53 -0.60
C GLN A 113 -1.51 -20.64 0.65
N ALA A 114 -2.51 -19.77 0.70
CA ALA A 114 -2.78 -18.95 1.87
C ALA A 114 -3.17 -19.80 3.08
N LEU A 115 -4.01 -20.82 2.90
CA LEU A 115 -4.42 -21.74 3.96
C LEU A 115 -3.21 -22.53 4.49
N GLU A 116 -2.40 -23.09 3.60
CA GLU A 116 -1.17 -23.82 3.96
C GLU A 116 -0.24 -22.94 4.80
N LEU A 117 0.00 -21.69 4.38
CA LEU A 117 0.86 -20.74 5.10
C LEU A 117 0.31 -20.36 6.49
N VAL A 118 -1.01 -20.16 6.60
CA VAL A 118 -1.64 -19.87 7.90
C VAL A 118 -1.49 -21.05 8.85
N LEU A 119 -1.73 -22.27 8.37
CA LEU A 119 -1.59 -23.48 9.17
C LEU A 119 -0.14 -23.70 9.62
N GLU A 120 0.84 -23.56 8.72
CA GLU A 120 2.27 -23.63 9.05
C GLU A 120 2.64 -22.58 10.12
N SER A 121 2.15 -21.35 9.99
CA SER A 121 2.37 -20.30 10.98
C SER A 121 1.83 -20.68 12.36
N LEU A 122 0.61 -21.24 12.42
CA LEU A 122 0.00 -21.69 13.68
C LEU A 122 0.76 -22.85 14.33
N GLU A 123 1.28 -23.79 13.55
CA GLU A 123 2.13 -24.88 14.04
C GLU A 123 3.43 -24.36 14.64
N LEU A 124 4.11 -23.45 13.95
CA LEU A 124 5.32 -22.78 14.44
C LEU A 124 5.05 -22.01 15.75
N GLN A 125 3.92 -21.30 15.82
CA GLN A 125 3.49 -20.62 17.04
C GLN A 125 3.26 -21.61 18.18
N ARG A 126 2.60 -22.74 17.92
CA ARG A 126 2.37 -23.79 18.93
C ARG A 126 3.68 -24.38 19.44
N SER A 127 4.61 -24.72 18.56
CA SER A 127 5.91 -25.29 18.94
C SER A 127 6.78 -24.31 19.73
N SER A 128 6.73 -23.01 19.39
CA SER A 128 7.45 -21.98 20.17
C SER A 128 6.86 -21.82 21.57
N MET A 129 5.52 -21.82 21.69
CA MET A 129 4.84 -21.78 23.00
C MET A 129 5.12 -23.02 23.85
N GLN A 130 5.23 -24.20 23.27
CA GLN A 130 5.55 -25.43 24.01
C GLN A 130 6.96 -25.40 24.60
N ARG A 131 7.96 -24.97 23.82
CA ARG A 131 9.34 -24.83 24.32
C ARG A 131 9.45 -23.90 25.53
N MET A 132 8.72 -22.79 25.52
CA MET A 132 8.69 -21.84 26.65
C MET A 132 8.05 -22.41 27.91
N ARG A 133 7.18 -23.42 27.81
CA ARG A 133 6.51 -24.05 28.96
C ARG A 133 7.32 -25.19 29.57
N THR A 134 8.25 -25.75 28.81
CA THR A 134 9.11 -26.87 29.22
C THR A 134 10.55 -26.43 29.54
N SER A 135 10.82 -25.12 29.51
CA SER A 135 12.08 -24.50 29.97
C SER A 135 11.86 -23.84 31.31
#